data_AF-A0AAN7F068-F1
#
_entry.id   AF-A0AAN7F068-F1
#
_cell.length_a   1.000
_cell.length_b   1.000
_cell.length_c   1.000
_cell.angle_alpha   90.00
_cell.angle_beta   90.00
_cell.angle_gamma   90.00
#
_symmetry.space_group_name_H-M   'P 1'
#
loop_
_entity.id
_entity.type
_entity.pdbx_description
1 polymer ?
#
loop_
_entity_poly.entity_id
_entity_poly.type
_entity_poly.pdbx_seq_one_letter_code
_entity_poly.pdbx_strand_id
1 'polypeptide(L)'
;MAATLSISRLLLSSPTSLSLSTATTSSLFPAAAAKSLSSKLSFTSLPLKHHRHHPKPLKFSTAKSTISATISVGDKLPDATLSYFDPSGELQTTTISDLTKNKKAILFAVPGAFTPTCSQKHLPGFVEKSKDLKAKGVDTIACISVNDAFVMRAWKENLKVNDEVLLLSDGNGDFTRAIGAELNLSDQPVGLGVRSRRYALLAEDGVVKVLNLEEGGAFTFSGAEDILKVL
;
A
#
# COMPACT_ATOMS: atom_id res chain seq x y z
N MET A 1 24.17 -26.10 -64.94
CA MET A 1 23.43 -27.23 -64.33
C MET A 1 22.49 -26.62 -63.30
N ALA A 2 21.19 -26.39 -63.56
CA ALA A 2 20.05 -27.33 -63.50
C ALA A 2 20.05 -28.12 -62.16
N ALA A 3 19.02 -28.20 -61.32
CA ALA A 3 17.55 -28.06 -61.41
C ALA A 3 16.97 -27.60 -60.04
N THR A 4 15.92 -26.78 -59.88
CA THR A 4 14.45 -26.95 -60.07
C THR A 4 13.71 -27.78 -58.99
N LEU A 5 12.54 -27.23 -58.56
CA LEU A 5 11.33 -27.81 -57.91
C LEU A 5 11.23 -27.65 -56.37
N SER A 6 10.08 -27.36 -55.73
CA SER A 6 8.75 -26.85 -56.11
C SER A 6 7.90 -26.65 -54.82
N ILE A 7 7.31 -25.44 -54.65
CA ILE A 7 5.90 -25.06 -54.33
C ILE A 7 5.05 -25.86 -53.29
N SER A 8 4.54 -25.16 -52.25
CA SER A 8 3.09 -24.90 -51.99
C SER A 8 2.87 -24.16 -50.65
N ARG A 9 2.39 -22.91 -50.66
CA ARG A 9 0.98 -22.43 -50.57
C ARG A 9 0.28 -22.71 -49.23
N LEU A 10 -0.10 -21.64 -48.51
CA LEU A 10 -1.43 -21.37 -47.94
C LEU A 10 -1.42 -19.95 -47.29
N LEU A 11 -2.01 -18.95 -47.94
CA LEU A 11 -3.36 -18.37 -47.74
C LEU A 11 -3.40 -17.22 -46.72
N LEU A 12 -3.44 -16.00 -47.27
CA LEU A 12 -3.99 -14.78 -46.67
C LEU A 12 -5.52 -14.82 -46.76
N SER A 13 -6.21 -14.50 -45.67
CA SER A 13 -7.55 -13.89 -45.74
C SER A 13 -7.83 -13.05 -44.49
N SER A 14 -8.06 -11.76 -44.73
CA SER A 14 -8.65 -10.78 -43.82
C SER A 14 -10.15 -10.60 -44.13
N PRO A 15 -10.83 -9.60 -43.55
CA PRO A 15 -11.68 -9.67 -42.37
C PRO A 15 -13.17 -9.82 -42.71
N THR A 16 -13.97 -10.38 -41.80
CA THR A 16 -15.43 -10.44 -41.97
C THR A 16 -16.14 -9.55 -40.95
N SER A 17 -16.89 -8.60 -41.48
CA SER A 17 -17.84 -7.72 -40.82
C SER A 17 -19.02 -8.50 -40.22
N LEU A 18 -19.46 -8.09 -39.03
CA LEU A 18 -20.73 -8.53 -38.44
C LEU A 18 -21.79 -7.46 -38.68
N SER A 19 -22.89 -7.88 -39.32
CA SER A 19 -24.03 -7.04 -39.69
C SER A 19 -25.06 -6.92 -38.57
N LEU A 20 -25.82 -5.82 -38.60
CA LEU A 20 -27.03 -5.57 -37.84
C LEU A 20 -28.06 -6.70 -38.00
N SER A 21 -28.73 -7.04 -36.90
CA SER A 21 -30.06 -7.65 -36.93
C SER A 21 -31.02 -6.84 -36.06
N THR A 22 -32.05 -6.34 -36.72
CA THR A 22 -33.24 -5.69 -36.18
C THR A 22 -34.17 -6.72 -35.54
N ALA A 23 -34.62 -6.46 -34.31
CA ALA A 23 -35.81 -7.10 -33.77
C ALA A 23 -36.76 -6.02 -33.24
N THR A 24 -37.81 -5.79 -34.01
CA THR A 24 -39.02 -5.04 -33.66
C THR A 24 -39.94 -5.96 -32.88
N THR A 25 -40.45 -5.54 -31.72
CA THR A 25 -41.78 -5.96 -31.25
C THR A 25 -42.34 -5.03 -30.17
N SER A 26 -43.48 -4.44 -30.55
CA SER A 26 -44.68 -4.15 -29.75
C SER A 26 -44.62 -3.19 -28.56
N SER A 27 -45.12 -1.99 -28.86
CA SER A 27 -45.81 -1.06 -27.99
C SER A 27 -46.88 -1.70 -27.10
N LEU A 28 -46.88 -1.35 -25.81
CA LEU A 28 -48.09 -1.19 -25.00
C LEU A 28 -47.76 -0.11 -23.97
N PHE A 29 -48.37 1.07 -24.08
CA PHE A 29 -48.98 1.86 -23.00
C PHE A 29 -49.39 3.24 -23.55
N PRO A 30 -50.66 3.65 -23.40
CA PRO A 30 -51.21 4.81 -24.08
C PRO A 30 -50.86 6.13 -23.37
N ALA A 31 -50.65 7.17 -24.18
CA ALA A 31 -50.62 8.56 -23.74
C ALA A 31 -52.03 8.99 -23.29
N ALA A 32 -52.15 9.50 -22.06
CA ALA A 32 -53.39 10.10 -21.57
C ALA A 32 -53.12 11.42 -20.83
N ALA A 33 -53.53 12.49 -21.49
CA ALA A 33 -54.17 13.70 -20.97
C ALA A 33 -53.72 14.29 -19.62
N ALA A 34 -53.11 15.47 -19.72
CA ALA A 34 -53.07 16.46 -18.65
C ALA A 34 -54.49 16.83 -18.19
N LYS A 35 -54.75 16.69 -16.88
CA LYS A 35 -55.83 17.39 -16.19
C LYS A 35 -55.28 18.07 -14.94
N SER A 36 -55.37 19.39 -14.96
CA SER A 36 -55.20 20.30 -13.83
C SER A 36 -56.15 19.90 -12.70
N LEU A 37 -55.59 19.64 -11.51
CA LEU A 37 -56.34 19.66 -10.26
C LEU A 37 -55.56 20.49 -9.24
N SER A 38 -56.07 21.69 -8.99
CA SER A 38 -55.68 22.58 -7.91
C SER A 38 -56.05 21.95 -6.57
N SER A 39 -55.05 21.53 -5.77
CA SER A 39 -55.21 21.34 -4.34
C SER A 39 -54.41 22.40 -3.59
N LYS A 40 -55.12 23.34 -2.97
CA LYS A 40 -54.55 24.29 -2.01
C LYS A 40 -54.17 23.53 -0.75
N LEU A 41 -52.91 23.13 -0.64
CA LEU A 41 -52.33 22.68 0.63
C LEU A 41 -51.60 23.87 1.26
N SER A 42 -52.17 24.35 2.37
CA SER A 42 -51.58 25.35 3.23
C SER A 42 -50.41 24.72 3.98
N PHE A 43 -49.19 25.09 3.62
CA PHE A 43 -47.99 24.74 4.39
C PHE A 43 -47.70 25.87 5.39
N THR A 44 -48.00 25.62 6.66
CA THR A 44 -47.50 26.47 7.75
C THR A 44 -46.00 26.23 7.90
N SER A 45 -45.19 27.23 7.59
CA SER A 45 -43.75 27.23 7.78
C SER A 45 -43.39 27.30 9.27
N LEU A 46 -42.94 26.19 9.84
CA LEU A 46 -42.21 26.22 11.11
C LEU A 46 -40.78 26.73 10.86
N PRO A 47 -40.24 27.63 11.70
CA PRO A 47 -38.87 28.10 11.55
C PRO A 47 -37.89 27.01 12.03
N LEU A 48 -37.12 26.42 11.11
CA LEU A 48 -35.94 25.64 11.46
C LEU A 48 -34.85 26.59 12.01
N LYS A 49 -34.58 26.51 13.32
CA LYS A 49 -33.34 27.07 13.90
C LYS A 49 -32.14 26.28 13.36
N HIS A 50 -31.37 26.87 12.46
CA HIS A 50 -30.03 26.38 12.13
C HIS A 50 -29.07 26.63 13.29
N HIS A 51 -28.85 25.60 14.11
CA HIS A 51 -27.72 25.60 15.03
C HIS A 51 -26.44 25.35 14.23
N ARG A 52 -25.64 26.41 14.04
CA ARG A 52 -24.24 26.27 13.58
C ARG A 52 -23.45 25.54 14.66
N HIS A 53 -23.24 24.24 14.49
CA HIS A 53 -22.23 23.51 15.24
C HIS A 53 -20.86 23.88 14.68
N HIS A 54 -20.11 24.70 15.43
CA HIS A 54 -18.68 24.82 15.23
C HIS A 54 -18.03 23.50 15.67
N PRO A 55 -17.29 22.79 14.80
CA PRO A 55 -16.50 21.65 15.24
C PRO A 55 -15.42 22.17 16.19
N LYS A 56 -15.39 21.63 17.42
CA LYS A 56 -14.32 21.92 18.36
C LYS A 56 -13.01 21.36 17.78
N PRO A 57 -11.87 22.09 17.89
CA PRO A 57 -10.59 21.56 17.44
C PRO A 57 -10.25 20.30 18.25
N LEU A 58 -9.88 19.24 17.53
CA LEU A 58 -9.41 17.99 18.11
C LEU A 58 -8.15 18.29 18.93
N LYS A 59 -8.25 18.11 20.25
CA LYS A 59 -7.10 18.19 21.15
C LYS A 59 -6.35 16.87 21.07
N PHE A 60 -5.20 16.89 20.40
CA PHE A 60 -4.24 15.79 20.46
C PHE A 60 -3.68 15.69 21.88
N SER A 61 -3.87 14.54 22.51
CA SER A 61 -3.24 14.23 23.79
C SER A 61 -1.74 14.08 23.60
N THR A 62 -0.96 14.95 24.22
CA THR A 62 0.51 14.92 24.24
C THR A 62 1.02 14.03 25.38
N ALA A 63 0.47 12.83 25.52
CA ALA A 63 1.11 11.83 26.37
C ALA A 63 2.40 11.40 25.67
N LYS A 64 3.54 11.91 26.16
CA LYS A 64 4.89 11.61 25.68
C LYS A 64 5.21 10.15 26.01
N SER A 65 4.79 9.24 25.13
CA SER A 65 5.13 7.82 25.20
C SER A 65 6.61 7.69 24.82
N THR A 66 7.46 7.46 25.82
CA THR A 66 8.89 7.19 25.59
C THR A 66 9.00 5.91 24.78
N ILE A 67 9.58 5.98 23.58
CA ILE A 67 9.82 4.80 22.76
C ILE A 67 10.84 3.91 23.47
N SER A 68 10.48 2.65 23.69
CA SER A 68 11.44 1.56 23.78
C SER A 68 10.97 0.46 22.84
N ALA A 69 11.72 0.22 21.77
CA ALA A 69 11.66 -1.07 21.10
C ALA A 69 12.29 -2.12 22.01
N THR A 70 11.94 -3.39 21.77
CA THR A 70 12.61 -4.52 22.42
C THR A 70 13.94 -4.80 21.74
N ILE A 71 14.02 -4.58 20.41
CA ILE A 71 15.25 -4.74 19.64
C ILE A 71 16.15 -3.52 19.76
N SER A 72 17.46 -3.73 19.80
CA SER A 72 18.50 -2.69 19.82
C SER A 72 19.54 -2.89 18.72
N VAL A 73 20.35 -1.86 18.47
CA VAL A 73 21.54 -1.99 17.62
C VAL A 73 22.50 -3.01 18.24
N GLY A 74 22.99 -3.93 17.42
CA GLY A 74 23.82 -5.07 17.84
C GLY A 74 23.05 -6.38 18.02
N ASP A 75 21.73 -6.33 18.16
CA ASP A 75 20.92 -7.53 18.30
C ASP A 75 20.72 -8.24 16.95
N LYS A 76 20.49 -9.55 17.02
CA LYS A 76 20.04 -10.32 15.86
C LYS A 76 18.53 -10.17 15.71
N LEU A 77 18.07 -9.94 14.49
CA LEU A 77 16.65 -9.85 14.19
C LEU A 77 15.94 -11.17 14.54
N PRO A 78 14.75 -11.11 15.18
CA PRO A 78 13.93 -12.29 15.37
C PRO A 78 13.46 -12.80 14.01
N ASP A 79 13.42 -14.11 13.86
CA ASP A 79 12.88 -14.69 12.64
C ASP A 79 11.35 -14.61 12.66
N ALA A 80 10.77 -14.30 11.50
CA ALA A 80 9.33 -14.21 11.29
C ALA A 80 9.03 -14.42 9.80
N THR A 81 7.84 -14.94 9.51
CA THR A 81 7.38 -15.16 8.14
C THR A 81 6.53 -13.98 7.68
N LEU A 82 6.87 -13.44 6.50
CA LEU A 82 6.16 -12.36 5.84
C LEU A 82 5.62 -12.86 4.49
N SER A 83 4.49 -12.32 4.05
CA SER A 83 3.86 -12.68 2.78
C SER A 83 3.98 -11.57 1.75
N TYR A 84 4.07 -11.92 0.46
CA TYR A 84 4.12 -10.95 -0.64
C TYR A 84 3.63 -11.56 -1.95
N PHE A 85 3.43 -10.73 -2.96
CA PHE A 85 3.16 -11.19 -4.32
C PHE A 85 4.41 -11.06 -5.18
N ASP A 86 4.79 -12.15 -5.85
CA ASP A 86 5.92 -12.17 -6.77
C ASP A 86 5.57 -11.51 -8.14
N PRO A 87 6.53 -11.37 -9.06
CA PRO A 87 6.26 -10.76 -10.38
C PRO A 87 5.24 -11.52 -11.24
N SER A 88 5.02 -12.81 -10.99
CA SER A 88 3.96 -13.61 -11.63
C SER A 88 2.57 -13.39 -11.03
N GLY A 89 2.48 -12.65 -9.93
CA GLY A 89 1.23 -12.42 -9.23
C GLY A 89 0.80 -13.60 -8.35
N GLU A 90 1.73 -14.47 -7.96
CA GLU A 90 1.48 -15.55 -7.02
C GLU A 90 1.79 -15.11 -5.58
N LEU A 91 0.96 -15.55 -4.63
CA LEU A 91 1.18 -15.29 -3.22
C LEU A 91 2.31 -16.19 -2.70
N GLN A 92 3.37 -15.56 -2.23
CA GLN A 92 4.55 -16.21 -1.68
C GLN A 92 4.76 -15.82 -0.22
N THR A 93 5.66 -16.56 0.44
CA THR A 93 6.15 -16.23 1.78
C THR A 93 7.69 -16.17 1.78
N THR A 94 8.24 -15.41 2.72
CA THR A 94 9.69 -15.31 2.95
C THR A 94 9.94 -15.10 4.44
N THR A 95 11.13 -15.42 4.91
CA THR A 95 11.52 -15.17 6.31
C THR A 95 12.43 -13.95 6.43
N ILE A 96 12.47 -13.33 7.61
CA ILE A 96 13.46 -12.29 7.93
C ILE A 96 14.88 -12.81 7.71
N SER A 97 15.14 -14.08 8.04
CA SER A 97 16.42 -14.73 7.79
C SER A 97 16.76 -14.77 6.30
N ASP A 98 15.83 -15.15 5.41
CA ASP A 98 16.08 -15.19 3.96
C ASP A 98 16.38 -13.80 3.36
N LEU A 99 15.75 -12.77 3.92
CA LEU A 99 15.94 -11.38 3.52
C LEU A 99 17.30 -10.82 3.95
N THR A 100 17.88 -11.31 5.05
CA THR A 100 19.01 -10.64 5.73
C THR A 100 20.28 -11.48 5.84
N LYS A 101 20.20 -12.81 5.74
CA LYS A 101 21.36 -13.71 5.85
C LYS A 101 22.37 -13.43 4.75
N ASN A 102 23.64 -13.24 5.14
CA ASN A 102 24.76 -12.89 4.26
C ASN A 102 24.51 -11.67 3.36
N LYS A 103 23.60 -10.77 3.76
CA LYS A 103 23.19 -9.61 2.98
C LYS A 103 23.24 -8.35 3.84
N LYS A 104 23.41 -7.21 3.17
CA LYS A 104 23.07 -5.91 3.73
C LYS A 104 21.63 -5.58 3.33
N ALA A 105 20.74 -5.49 4.31
CA ALA A 105 19.30 -5.33 4.09
C ALA A 105 18.75 -4.11 4.81
N ILE A 106 17.91 -3.35 4.11
CA ILE A 106 17.10 -2.28 4.68
C ILE A 106 15.68 -2.80 4.82
N LEU A 107 15.19 -2.86 6.06
CA LEU A 107 13.80 -3.13 6.39
C LEU A 107 13.20 -1.84 6.95
N PHE A 108 12.23 -1.25 6.25
CA PHE A 108 11.50 -0.10 6.77
C PHE A 108 10.02 -0.45 6.91
N ALA A 109 9.36 0.09 7.92
CA ALA A 109 7.94 -0.14 8.14
C ALA A 109 7.13 1.14 8.11
N VAL A 110 5.85 0.96 7.77
CA VAL A 110 4.86 2.02 7.75
C VAL A 110 3.63 1.63 8.57
N PRO A 111 2.93 2.59 9.20
CA PRO A 111 1.68 2.30 9.90
C PRO A 111 0.53 1.79 9.02
N GLY A 112 0.59 2.04 7.71
CA GLY A 112 -0.42 1.48 6.81
C GLY A 112 -0.27 1.91 5.37
N ALA A 113 -0.53 0.95 4.48
CA ALA A 113 -0.75 1.19 3.06
C ALA A 113 -1.84 2.25 2.85
N PHE A 114 -1.74 3.01 1.75
CA PHE A 114 -2.66 4.08 1.36
C PHE A 114 -2.76 5.29 2.31
N THR A 115 -2.04 5.31 3.43
CA THR A 115 -2.01 6.49 4.33
C THR A 115 -1.10 7.59 3.76
N PRO A 116 -1.36 8.89 4.06
CA PRO A 116 -0.72 10.01 3.34
C PRO A 116 0.82 10.01 3.40
N THR A 117 1.42 10.08 4.58
CA THR A 117 2.89 10.14 4.74
C THR A 117 3.58 8.91 4.15
N CYS A 118 2.96 7.75 4.30
CA CYS A 118 3.51 6.48 3.82
C CYS A 118 3.52 6.43 2.29
N SER A 119 2.44 6.89 1.65
CA SER A 119 2.25 6.82 0.20
C SER A 119 2.86 7.99 -0.57
N GLN A 120 3.08 9.13 0.07
CA GLN A 120 3.57 10.34 -0.59
C GLN A 120 5.05 10.63 -0.30
N LYS A 121 5.63 10.03 0.75
CA LYS A 121 6.99 10.35 1.19
C LYS A 121 7.82 9.11 1.49
N HIS A 122 7.40 8.28 2.45
CA HIS A 122 8.28 7.24 2.99
C HIS A 122 8.64 6.17 1.97
N LEU A 123 7.65 5.45 1.41
CA LEU A 123 7.90 4.44 0.38
C LEU A 123 8.48 5.05 -0.92
N PRO A 124 7.91 6.14 -1.49
CA PRO A 124 8.49 6.77 -2.68
C PRO A 124 9.97 7.18 -2.52
N GLY A 125 10.36 7.71 -1.35
CA GLY A 125 11.77 8.08 -1.11
C GLY A 125 12.72 6.89 -1.22
N PHE A 126 12.35 5.71 -0.70
CA PHE A 126 13.15 4.49 -0.87
C PHE A 126 13.17 3.99 -2.32
N VAL A 127 12.09 4.17 -3.09
CA VAL A 127 12.07 3.84 -4.52
C VAL A 127 13.02 4.74 -5.30
N GLU A 128 12.93 6.06 -5.09
CA GLU A 128 13.77 7.07 -5.74
C GLU A 128 15.26 6.86 -5.44
N LYS A 129 15.60 6.49 -4.19
CA LYS A 129 16.98 6.26 -3.74
C LYS A 129 17.48 4.82 -3.89
N SER A 130 16.65 3.91 -4.41
CA SER A 130 16.98 2.48 -4.49
C SER A 130 18.29 2.20 -5.22
N LYS A 131 18.58 2.92 -6.31
CA LYS A 131 19.84 2.77 -7.06
C LYS A 131 21.05 3.22 -6.26
N ASP A 132 20.96 4.35 -5.55
CA ASP A 132 22.05 4.86 -4.72
C ASP A 132 22.32 3.92 -3.53
N LEU A 133 21.26 3.41 -2.91
CA LEU A 133 21.34 2.41 -1.84
C LEU A 133 22.00 1.11 -2.33
N LYS A 134 21.57 0.59 -3.48
CA LYS A 134 22.17 -0.62 -4.10
C LYS A 134 23.63 -0.39 -4.49
N ALA A 135 23.99 0.80 -4.99
CA ALA A 135 25.37 1.17 -5.29
C ALA A 135 26.28 1.21 -4.05
N LYS A 136 25.71 1.39 -2.86
CA LYS A 136 26.38 1.28 -1.55
C LYS A 136 26.42 -0.15 -0.98
N GLY A 137 26.08 -1.14 -1.79
CA GLY A 137 26.13 -2.56 -1.44
C GLY A 137 24.93 -3.03 -0.61
N VAL A 138 23.78 -2.35 -0.67
CA VAL A 138 22.52 -2.86 -0.11
C VAL A 138 21.93 -3.87 -1.09
N ASP A 139 21.74 -5.11 -0.62
CA ASP A 139 21.19 -6.20 -1.42
C ASP A 139 19.66 -6.20 -1.43
N THR A 140 19.04 -5.82 -0.31
CA THR A 140 17.59 -5.91 -0.10
C THR A 140 17.03 -4.60 0.45
N ILE A 141 15.95 -4.10 -0.15
CA ILE A 141 15.17 -2.97 0.35
C ILE A 141 13.73 -3.44 0.44
N ALA A 142 13.17 -3.49 1.64
CA ALA A 142 11.83 -3.99 1.88
C ALA A 142 10.98 -3.05 2.75
N CYS A 143 9.76 -2.81 2.30
CA CYS A 143 8.70 -2.10 3.02
C CYS A 143 7.80 -3.11 3.73
N ILE A 144 7.62 -2.98 5.04
CA ILE A 144 6.77 -3.84 5.88
C ILE A 144 5.55 -3.05 6.36
N SER A 145 4.39 -3.69 6.37
CA SER A 145 3.18 -3.18 7.04
C SER A 145 2.38 -4.35 7.60
N VAL A 146 1.54 -4.09 8.60
CA VAL A 146 0.57 -5.08 9.12
C VAL A 146 -0.68 -5.23 8.25
N ASN A 147 -0.73 -4.55 7.10
CA ASN A 147 -1.74 -4.83 6.09
C ASN A 147 -1.49 -6.20 5.48
N ASP A 148 -2.57 -6.88 5.08
CA ASP A 148 -2.48 -8.16 4.37
C ASP A 148 -1.80 -8.02 3.00
N ALA A 149 -1.34 -9.14 2.45
CA ALA A 149 -0.57 -9.19 1.21
C ALA A 149 -1.35 -8.67 -0.01
N PHE A 150 -2.68 -8.78 -0.02
CA PHE A 150 -3.51 -8.31 -1.13
C PHE A 150 -3.58 -6.79 -1.15
N VAL A 151 -3.75 -6.16 0.02
CA VAL A 151 -3.65 -4.71 0.18
C VAL A 151 -2.26 -4.21 -0.18
N MET A 152 -1.21 -4.91 0.27
CA MET A 152 0.17 -4.55 -0.06
C MET A 152 0.45 -4.62 -1.56
N ARG A 153 -0.08 -5.64 -2.27
CA ARG A 153 0.00 -5.73 -3.74
C ARG A 153 -0.73 -4.58 -4.42
N ALA A 154 -1.98 -4.31 -4.06
CA ALA A 154 -2.75 -3.22 -4.67
C ALA A 154 -2.08 -1.86 -4.42
N TRP A 155 -1.48 -1.66 -3.25
CA TRP A 155 -0.74 -0.45 -2.93
C TRP A 155 0.54 -0.29 -3.77
N LYS A 156 1.28 -1.40 -3.97
CA LYS A 156 2.43 -1.47 -4.86
C LYS A 156 2.07 -1.01 -6.28
N GLU A 157 0.99 -1.59 -6.83
CA GLU A 157 0.48 -1.28 -8.17
C GLU A 157 0.04 0.19 -8.28
N ASN A 158 -0.70 0.68 -7.29
CA ASN A 158 -1.17 2.07 -7.24
C ASN A 158 -0.02 3.08 -7.26
N LEU A 159 1.08 2.78 -6.57
CA LEU A 159 2.28 3.63 -6.53
C LEU A 159 3.28 3.35 -7.66
N LYS A 160 2.99 2.37 -8.53
CA LYS A 160 3.86 1.96 -9.65
C LYS A 160 5.27 1.57 -9.19
N VAL A 161 5.36 0.92 -8.03
CA VAL A 161 6.63 0.39 -7.52
C VAL A 161 6.91 -0.94 -8.22
N ASN A 162 8.10 -1.10 -8.79
CA ASN A 162 8.51 -2.28 -9.54
C ASN A 162 9.38 -3.20 -8.67
N ASP A 163 10.67 -3.30 -8.99
CA ASP A 163 11.69 -4.12 -8.35
C ASP A 163 12.65 -3.29 -7.45
N GLU A 164 12.37 -2.00 -7.30
CA GLU A 164 13.15 -1.09 -6.45
C GLU A 164 13.02 -1.47 -4.98
N VAL A 165 11.80 -1.81 -4.54
CA VAL A 165 11.44 -2.14 -3.15
C VAL A 165 10.48 -3.33 -3.11
N LEU A 166 10.76 -4.29 -2.23
CA LEU A 166 9.87 -5.40 -1.93
C LEU A 166 8.79 -4.96 -0.93
N LEU A 167 7.51 -5.18 -1.23
CA LEU A 167 6.41 -4.87 -0.30
C LEU A 167 5.96 -6.15 0.40
N LEU A 168 6.11 -6.18 1.72
CA LEU A 168 5.92 -7.34 2.58
C LEU A 168 4.76 -7.09 3.57
N SER A 169 3.91 -8.10 3.69
CA SER A 169 2.81 -8.15 4.65
C SER A 169 3.24 -8.90 5.90
N ASP A 170 3.26 -8.19 7.03
CA ASP A 170 3.28 -8.71 8.40
C ASP A 170 1.84 -8.77 8.92
N GLY A 171 0.94 -9.47 8.21
CA GLY A 171 -0.51 -9.37 8.42
C GLY A 171 -0.99 -9.74 9.83
N ASN A 172 -0.21 -10.56 10.55
CA ASN A 172 -0.47 -10.92 11.95
C ASN A 172 0.27 -10.02 12.97
N GLY A 173 1.14 -9.13 12.49
CA GLY A 173 1.98 -8.28 13.32
C GLY A 173 3.05 -9.04 14.11
N ASP A 174 3.40 -10.26 13.70
CA ASP A 174 4.29 -11.15 14.44
C ASP A 174 5.70 -10.56 14.51
N PHE A 175 6.21 -10.09 13.38
CA PHE A 175 7.52 -9.43 13.34
C PHE A 175 7.48 -8.10 14.09
N THR A 176 6.47 -7.28 13.82
CA THR A 176 6.26 -5.97 14.45
C THR A 176 6.25 -6.06 15.98
N ARG A 177 5.54 -7.06 16.53
CA ARG A 177 5.49 -7.33 17.98
C ARG A 177 6.82 -7.85 18.51
N ALA A 178 7.45 -8.78 17.79
CA ALA A 178 8.73 -9.37 18.21
C ALA A 178 9.84 -8.31 18.40
N ILE A 179 9.85 -7.25 17.57
CA ILE A 179 10.82 -6.16 17.69
C ILE A 179 10.36 -5.02 18.63
N GLY A 180 9.14 -5.09 19.17
CA GLY A 180 8.56 -4.04 20.02
C GLY A 180 8.16 -2.77 19.25
N ALA A 181 7.83 -2.89 17.98
CA ALA A 181 7.43 -1.77 17.12
C ALA A 181 5.91 -1.59 17.01
N GLU A 182 5.10 -2.19 17.90
CA GLU A 182 3.64 -2.01 17.87
C GLU A 182 3.22 -0.56 18.21
N LEU A 183 2.19 -0.10 17.51
CA LEU A 183 1.53 1.19 17.70
C LEU A 183 0.02 0.96 17.80
N ASN A 184 -0.54 1.09 19.00
CA ASN A 184 -1.98 0.99 19.21
C ASN A 184 -2.65 2.34 18.90
N LEU A 185 -3.49 2.39 17.86
CA LEU A 185 -4.26 3.56 17.44
C LEU A 185 -5.77 3.31 17.56
N SER A 186 -6.18 2.36 18.39
CA SER A 186 -7.60 1.99 18.57
C SER A 186 -8.42 3.08 19.24
N ASP A 187 -7.77 4.01 19.97
CA ASP A 187 -8.38 5.17 20.61
C ASP A 187 -8.53 6.37 19.67
N GLN A 188 -7.94 6.31 18.48
CA GLN A 188 -7.99 7.42 17.52
C GLN A 188 -9.30 7.39 16.73
N PRO A 189 -9.97 8.54 16.49
CA PRO A 189 -11.24 8.60 15.77
C PRO A 189 -11.22 8.03 14.34
N VAL A 190 -10.03 7.95 13.74
CA VAL A 190 -9.82 7.38 12.40
C VAL A 190 -9.95 5.86 12.36
N GLY A 191 -9.84 5.17 13.51
CA GLY A 191 -10.04 3.73 13.63
C GLY A 191 -9.03 2.90 12.84
N LEU A 192 -7.78 2.81 13.31
CA LEU A 192 -6.74 2.03 12.64
C LEU A 192 -6.39 0.72 13.35
N GLY A 193 -6.70 0.57 14.64
CA GLY A 193 -6.32 -0.60 15.43
C GLY A 193 -4.82 -0.60 15.76
N VAL A 194 -4.25 -1.79 15.98
CA VAL A 194 -2.80 -1.98 16.20
C VAL A 194 -2.08 -1.99 14.86
N ARG A 195 -1.00 -1.20 14.75
CA ARG A 195 -0.16 -1.04 13.56
C ARG A 195 1.31 -1.21 13.88
N SER A 196 2.15 -1.25 12.85
CA SER A 196 3.58 -1.05 13.02
C SER A 196 3.90 0.44 13.18
N ARG A 197 4.82 0.77 14.07
CA ARG A 197 5.46 2.09 14.11
C ARG A 197 6.22 2.30 12.81
N ARG A 198 6.43 3.57 12.46
CA ARG A 198 7.34 3.89 11.37
C ARG A 198 8.78 3.69 11.83
N TYR A 199 9.56 2.97 11.03
CA TYR A 199 11.00 2.89 11.23
C TYR A 199 11.74 2.63 9.93
N ALA A 200 13.05 2.85 9.93
CA ALA A 200 13.98 2.27 8.98
C ALA A 200 15.10 1.57 9.75
N LEU A 201 15.38 0.34 9.36
CA LEU A 201 16.36 -0.53 10.01
C LEU A 201 17.35 -1.02 8.96
N LEU A 202 18.64 -0.90 9.25
CA LEU A 202 19.72 -1.51 8.48
C LEU A 202 20.20 -2.75 9.23
N ALA A 203 20.20 -3.89 8.56
CA ALA A 203 20.76 -5.14 9.07
C ALA A 203 21.88 -5.64 8.16
N GLU A 204 22.90 -6.23 8.76
CA GLU A 204 23.96 -6.96 8.05
C GLU A 204 24.06 -8.36 8.64
N ASP A 205 23.86 -9.38 7.80
CA ASP A 205 23.75 -10.79 8.21
C ASP A 205 22.76 -11.00 9.37
N GLY A 206 21.60 -10.34 9.26
CA GLY A 206 20.54 -10.36 10.27
C GLY A 206 20.85 -9.62 11.57
N VAL A 207 22.01 -8.96 11.71
CA VAL A 207 22.36 -8.15 12.89
C VAL A 207 22.02 -6.69 12.64
N VAL A 208 21.27 -6.07 13.55
CA VAL A 208 20.87 -4.67 13.47
C VAL A 208 22.08 -3.75 13.60
N LYS A 209 22.30 -2.91 12.59
CA LYS A 209 23.37 -1.89 12.58
C LYS A 209 22.82 -0.49 12.82
N VAL A 210 21.61 -0.22 12.35
CA VAL A 210 20.92 1.06 12.51
C VAL A 210 19.45 0.78 12.79
N LEU A 211 18.87 1.51 13.74
CA LEU A 211 17.43 1.51 14.01
C LEU A 211 16.95 2.95 14.17
N ASN A 212 16.25 3.45 13.15
CA ASN A 212 15.63 4.76 13.12
C ASN A 212 14.13 4.59 13.38
N LEU A 213 13.74 4.52 14.65
CA LEU A 213 12.36 4.28 15.09
C LEU A 213 11.64 5.59 15.49
N GLU A 214 10.49 5.85 14.87
CA GLU A 214 9.75 7.11 15.00
C GLU A 214 8.67 7.08 16.10
N GLU A 215 8.38 8.25 16.66
CA GLU A 215 7.30 8.45 17.64
C GLU A 215 5.95 8.63 16.96
N GLY A 216 5.01 7.72 17.27
CA GLY A 216 3.64 7.80 16.77
C GLY A 216 3.56 7.88 15.25
N GLY A 217 2.98 8.96 14.73
CA GLY A 217 2.83 9.20 13.29
C GLY A 217 3.99 9.93 12.61
N ALA A 218 5.10 10.20 13.33
CA ALA A 218 6.21 11.01 12.84
C ALA A 218 6.93 10.39 11.62
N PHE A 219 7.66 11.23 10.91
CA PHE A 219 8.56 10.89 9.81
C PHE A 219 9.65 11.96 9.75
N THR A 220 10.74 11.73 10.48
CA THR A 220 11.77 12.74 10.76
C THR A 220 13.19 12.26 10.49
N PHE A 221 13.49 10.99 10.75
CA PHE A 221 14.82 10.39 10.56
C PHE A 221 14.75 8.94 10.04
N SER A 222 13.58 8.42 9.69
CA SER A 222 13.44 7.11 9.05
C SER A 222 13.50 7.15 7.52
N GLY A 223 13.91 8.26 6.89
CA GLY A 223 13.94 8.40 5.43
C GLY A 223 15.09 7.62 4.75
N ALA A 224 14.98 7.44 3.43
CA ALA A 224 16.04 6.81 2.64
C ALA A 224 17.34 7.63 2.67
N GLU A 225 17.22 8.95 2.68
CA GLU A 225 18.34 9.88 2.85
C GLU A 225 19.07 9.70 4.19
N ASP A 226 18.34 9.35 5.25
CA ASP A 226 18.93 9.14 6.57
C ASP A 226 19.71 7.83 6.61
N ILE A 227 19.21 6.78 5.95
CA ILE A 227 19.96 5.53 5.77
C ILE A 227 21.18 5.74 4.87
N LEU A 228 21.09 6.53 3.80
CA LEU A 228 22.24 6.82 2.93
C LEU A 228 23.40 7.50 3.67
N LYS A 229 23.13 8.33 4.68
CA LYS A 229 24.18 9.02 5.46
C LYS A 229 25.02 8.08 6.33
N VAL A 230 24.52 6.87 6.60
CA VAL A 230 25.17 5.89 7.50
C VAL A 230 25.72 4.67 6.75
N LEU A 231 25.64 4.66 5.41
CA LEU A 231 26.17 3.62 4.50
C LEU A 231 27.52 4.00 3.86
#